data_AF-A0A3D8I925-F1
#
_entry.id   AF-A0A3D8I925-F1
#
_cell.length_a   1.000
_cell.length_b   1.000
_cell.length_c   1.000
_cell.angle_alpha   90.00
_cell.angle_beta   90.00
_cell.angle_gamma   90.00
#
_symmetry.space_group_name_H-M   'P 1'
#
loop_
_entity.id
_entity.type
_entity.pdbx_description
1 polymer ?
#
loop_
_entity_poly.entity_id
_entity_poly.type
_entity_poly.pdbx_seq_one_letter_code
_entity_poly.pdbx_strand_id
1 'polypeptide(L)'
;MPLINEAGFKTKKEFARFVNLPYNSVNNWGNNRNKFPKYVMTLMIALIKSRKYDSLMNSDSIALENENLKKEISNLREKVDELELRLRGFKNLQKSLVYLKEHINVD
;
A
#
# COMPACT_ATOMS: atom_id res chain seq x y z
N MET A 1 -10.04 -25.80 -14.65
CA MET A 1 -8.80 -25.09 -15.05
C MET A 1 -8.58 -23.71 -14.39
N PRO A 2 -9.59 -22.89 -14.04
CA PRO A 2 -9.37 -21.51 -13.57
C PRO A 2 -8.33 -21.36 -12.45
N LEU A 3 -8.44 -22.16 -11.39
CA LEU A 3 -7.55 -22.06 -10.22
C LEU A 3 -6.07 -22.38 -10.51
N ILE A 4 -5.79 -23.29 -11.45
CA ILE A 4 -4.42 -23.66 -11.86
C ILE A 4 -3.76 -22.49 -12.59
N ASN A 5 -4.53 -21.84 -13.47
CA ASN A 5 -4.06 -20.71 -14.24
C ASN A 5 -3.85 -19.48 -13.35
N GLU A 6 -4.78 -19.21 -12.41
CA GLU A 6 -4.64 -18.13 -11.43
C GLU A 6 -3.39 -18.32 -10.55
N ALA A 7 -3.08 -19.56 -10.15
CA ALA A 7 -1.86 -19.89 -9.42
C ALA A 7 -0.57 -19.72 -10.24
N GLY A 8 -0.67 -19.49 -11.55
CA GLY A 8 0.46 -19.14 -12.42
C GLY A 8 0.97 -20.24 -13.33
N PHE A 9 0.28 -21.39 -13.36
CA PHE A 9 0.65 -22.49 -14.25
C PHE A 9 -0.17 -22.41 -15.53
N LYS A 10 0.51 -22.48 -16.69
CA LYS A 10 -0.16 -22.43 -18.00
C LYS A 10 -0.89 -23.73 -18.30
N THR A 11 -0.43 -24.84 -17.70
CA THR A 11 -1.00 -26.18 -17.96
C THR A 11 -1.06 -27.04 -16.69
N LYS A 12 -1.98 -28.02 -16.68
CA LYS A 12 -2.01 -29.07 -15.63
C LYS A 12 -0.71 -29.90 -15.57
N LYS A 13 -0.03 -30.07 -16.71
CA LYS A 13 1.25 -30.79 -16.78
C LYS A 13 2.35 -30.05 -16.03
N GLU A 14 2.41 -28.73 -16.20
CA GLU A 14 3.34 -27.87 -15.49
C GLU A 14 3.07 -27.91 -13.98
N PHE A 15 1.81 -27.78 -13.59
CA PHE A 15 1.42 -27.91 -12.18
C PHE A 15 1.78 -29.29 -11.60
N ALA A 16 1.57 -30.38 -12.34
CA ALA A 16 1.92 -31.73 -11.91
C ALA A 16 3.42 -31.89 -11.64
N ARG A 17 4.27 -31.29 -12.47
CA ARG A 17 5.72 -31.25 -12.23
C ARG A 17 6.07 -30.45 -10.97
N PHE A 18 5.41 -29.30 -10.77
CA PHE A 18 5.64 -28.46 -9.60
C PHE A 18 5.31 -29.18 -8.27
N VAL A 19 4.19 -29.89 -8.20
CA VAL A 19 3.81 -30.66 -7.00
C VAL A 19 4.43 -32.06 -6.95
N ASN A 20 5.27 -32.40 -7.92
CA ASN A 20 5.90 -33.71 -8.08
C ASN A 20 4.91 -34.89 -8.05
N LEU A 21 3.83 -34.79 -8.84
CA LEU A 21 2.83 -35.86 -8.98
C LEU A 21 2.68 -36.33 -10.43
N PRO A 22 2.26 -37.58 -10.65
CA PRO A 22 1.95 -38.06 -11.99
C PRO A 22 0.87 -37.20 -12.65
N TYR A 23 1.07 -36.84 -13.91
CA TYR A 23 0.13 -36.01 -14.66
C TYR A 23 -1.28 -36.60 -14.66
N ASN A 24 -1.42 -37.93 -14.78
CA ASN A 24 -2.73 -38.60 -14.80
C ASN A 24 -3.53 -38.34 -13.50
N SER A 25 -2.86 -38.30 -12.36
CA SER A 25 -3.48 -37.99 -11.07
C SER A 25 -4.00 -36.55 -11.04
N VAL A 26 -3.19 -35.59 -11.51
CA VAL A 26 -3.52 -34.16 -11.54
C VAL A 26 -4.56 -33.84 -12.62
N ASN A 27 -4.52 -34.54 -13.76
CA ASN A 27 -5.44 -34.33 -14.87
C ASN A 27 -6.89 -34.56 -14.45
N ASN A 28 -7.10 -35.52 -13.53
CA ASN A 28 -8.40 -35.87 -12.97
C ASN A 28 -8.96 -34.83 -12.00
N TRP A 29 -8.20 -33.82 -11.58
CA TRP A 29 -8.66 -32.79 -10.64
C TRP A 29 -9.31 -31.58 -11.32
N GLY A 30 -10.21 -30.92 -10.59
CA GLY A 30 -10.84 -29.66 -11.03
C GLY A 30 -11.91 -29.84 -12.10
N ASN A 31 -12.50 -31.04 -12.18
CA ASN A 31 -13.72 -31.34 -12.93
C ASN A 31 -14.88 -31.54 -11.94
N ASN A 32 -16.13 -31.40 -12.38
CA ASN A 32 -17.33 -31.42 -11.50
C ASN A 32 -17.43 -32.64 -10.57
N ARG A 33 -16.80 -33.77 -10.92
CA ARG A 33 -16.79 -35.01 -10.11
C ARG A 33 -15.62 -35.11 -9.13
N ASN A 34 -14.51 -34.43 -9.41
CA ASN A 34 -13.25 -34.55 -8.67
C ASN A 34 -12.75 -33.17 -8.26
N LYS A 35 -13.17 -32.73 -7.07
CA LYS A 35 -12.65 -31.52 -6.45
C LYS A 35 -11.14 -31.66 -6.20
N PHE A 36 -10.43 -30.54 -6.16
CA PHE A 36 -9.04 -30.54 -5.71
C PHE A 36 -8.96 -31.11 -4.28
N PRO A 37 -7.93 -31.91 -3.96
CA PRO A 37 -7.63 -32.24 -2.58
C PRO A 37 -7.46 -30.96 -1.75
N LYS A 38 -7.91 -30.95 -0.49
CA LYS A 38 -7.92 -29.74 0.35
C LYS A 38 -6.55 -29.07 0.45
N TYR A 39 -5.49 -29.85 0.63
CA TYR A 39 -4.12 -29.33 0.71
C TYR A 39 -3.65 -28.66 -0.58
N VAL A 40 -4.06 -29.20 -1.74
CA VAL A 40 -3.79 -28.60 -3.05
C VAL A 40 -4.50 -27.25 -3.17
N MET A 41 -5.76 -27.17 -2.74
CA MET A 41 -6.52 -25.93 -2.76
C MET A 41 -5.86 -24.84 -1.87
N THR A 42 -5.41 -25.20 -0.67
CA THR A 42 -4.69 -24.28 0.23
C THR A 42 -3.40 -23.78 -0.41
N LEU A 43 -2.60 -24.67 -0.99
CA LEU A 43 -1.37 -24.32 -1.71
C LEU A 43 -1.65 -23.35 -2.87
N MET A 44 -2.67 -23.62 -3.68
CA MET A 44 -3.02 -22.76 -4.82
C MET A 44 -3.47 -21.37 -4.38
N ILE A 45 -4.27 -21.28 -3.32
CA ILE A 45 -4.66 -19.98 -2.75
C ILE A 45 -3.44 -19.21 -2.25
N ALA A 46 -2.48 -19.88 -1.59
CA ALA A 46 -1.25 -19.24 -1.13
C ALA A 46 -0.41 -18.71 -2.31
N LEU A 47 -0.25 -19.50 -3.37
CA LEU A 47 0.47 -19.09 -4.59
C LEU A 47 -0.20 -17.88 -5.26
N ILE A 48 -1.54 -17.88 -5.39
CA ILE A 48 -2.29 -16.75 -5.94
C ILE A 48 -2.05 -15.48 -5.12
N LYS A 49 -2.10 -15.58 -3.78
CA LYS A 49 -1.85 -14.44 -2.89
C LYS A 49 -0.42 -13.93 -2.99
N SER A 50 0.57 -14.82 -3.02
CA SER A 50 1.98 -14.45 -3.17
C SER A 50 2.21 -13.66 -4.45
N ARG A 51 1.70 -14.14 -5.58
CA ARG A 51 1.88 -13.46 -6.87
C ARG A 51 1.21 -12.10 -6.93
N LYS A 52 0.03 -11.96 -6.32
CA LYS A 52 -0.63 -10.65 -6.19
C LYS A 52 0.21 -9.70 -5.35
N TYR A 53 0.78 -10.17 -4.25
CA TYR A 53 1.67 -9.38 -3.42
C TYR A 53 2.94 -8.96 -4.17
N ASP A 54 3.60 -9.89 -4.87
CA ASP A 54 4.78 -9.59 -5.68
C ASP A 54 4.45 -8.57 -6.77
N SER A 55 3.29 -8.69 -7.43
CA SER A 55 2.84 -7.71 -8.42
C SER A 55 2.59 -6.32 -7.83
N LEU A 56 2.09 -6.24 -6.60
CA LEU A 56 1.89 -4.96 -5.91
C LEU A 56 3.23 -4.36 -5.48
N MET A 57 4.13 -5.18 -4.91
CA MET A 57 5.44 -4.71 -4.48
C MET A 57 6.34 -4.31 -5.63
N ASN A 58 6.23 -4.98 -6.77
CA ASN A 58 6.93 -4.61 -8.00
C ASN A 58 6.19 -3.54 -8.81
N SER A 59 5.02 -3.07 -8.37
CA SER A 59 4.36 -1.95 -9.03
C SER A 59 5.07 -0.66 -8.64
N ASP A 60 5.78 -0.06 -9.61
CA ASP A 60 6.46 1.24 -9.45
C ASP A 60 5.52 2.33 -8.93
N SER A 61 4.20 2.16 -9.12
CA SER A 61 3.16 3.04 -8.63
C SER A 61 3.21 3.25 -7.11
N ILE A 62 3.42 2.19 -6.32
CA ILE A 62 3.40 2.31 -4.85
C ILE A 62 4.68 3.01 -4.35
N ALA A 63 5.83 2.69 -4.93
CA ALA A 63 7.09 3.35 -4.60
C ALA A 63 7.03 4.85 -4.97
N LEU A 64 6.54 5.16 -6.16
CA LEU A 64 6.38 6.54 -6.64
C LEU A 64 5.36 7.34 -5.81
N GLU A 65 4.22 6.73 -5.47
CA GLU A 65 3.22 7.35 -4.60
C GLU A 65 3.82 7.65 -3.20
N ASN A 66 4.57 6.71 -2.62
CA ASN A 66 5.26 6.94 -1.35
C ASN A 66 6.29 8.06 -1.42
N GLU A 67 7.05 8.18 -2.51
CA GLU A 67 7.97 9.31 -2.70
C GLU A 67 7.24 10.64 -2.82
N ASN A 68 6.13 10.68 -3.56
CA ASN A 68 5.31 11.87 -3.70
C ASN A 68 4.70 12.31 -2.36
N LEU A 69 4.16 11.37 -1.58
CA LEU A 69 3.62 11.62 -0.24
C LEU A 69 4.71 12.14 0.71
N LYS A 70 5.94 11.61 0.64
CA LYS A 70 7.06 12.12 1.44
C LYS A 70 7.40 13.58 1.09
N LYS A 71 7.41 13.94 -0.20
CA LYS A 71 7.64 15.32 -0.63
C LYS A 71 6.52 16.24 -0.16
N GLU A 72 5.27 15.82 -0.28
CA GLU A 72 4.12 16.60 0.19
C GLU A 72 4.18 16.84 1.70
N ILE A 73 4.50 15.82 2.49
CA ILE A 73 4.69 15.95 3.94
C ILE A 73 5.81 16.95 4.28
N SER A 74 6.93 16.91 3.54
CA SER A 74 8.04 17.86 3.75
C SER A 74 7.58 19.30 3.50
N ASN A 75 6.92 19.54 2.37
CA ASN A 75 6.42 20.86 2.00
C ASN A 75 5.39 21.39 3.02
N LEU A 76 4.50 20.53 3.51
CA LEU A 76 3.50 20.90 4.50
C LEU A 76 4.16 21.26 5.84
N ARG A 77 5.21 20.54 6.26
CA ARG A 77 5.96 20.86 7.48
C ARG A 77 6.63 22.23 7.40
N GLU A 78 7.32 22.52 6.30
CA GLU A 78 7.93 23.84 6.08
C GLU A 78 6.89 24.97 6.14
N LYS A 79 5.72 24.75 5.56
CA LYS A 79 4.63 25.73 5.58
C LYS A 79 4.04 25.93 6.98
N VAL A 80 3.96 24.88 7.79
CA VAL A 80 3.56 24.99 9.20
C VAL A 80 4.57 25.82 9.97
N ASP A 81 5.88 25.55 9.82
CA ASP A 81 6.94 26.30 10.49
C ASP A 81 6.89 27.80 10.13
N GLU A 82 6.67 28.13 8.85
CA GLU A 82 6.51 29.50 8.38
C GLU A 82 5.29 30.18 9.04
N LEU A 83 4.15 29.50 9.09
CA LEU A 83 2.93 30.02 9.68
C LEU A 83 3.08 30.24 11.20
N GLU A 84 3.77 29.34 11.90
CA GLU A 84 4.06 29.51 13.32
C GLU A 84 4.94 30.74 13.59
N LEU A 85 5.93 31.00 12.73
CA LEU A 85 6.80 32.16 12.85
C LEU A 85 6.02 33.46 12.59
N ARG A 86 5.15 33.48 11.58
CA ARG A 86 4.24 34.60 11.32
C ARG A 86 3.30 34.86 12.49
N LEU A 87 2.72 33.80 13.07
CA LEU A 87 1.83 33.91 14.23
C LEU A 87 2.56 34.50 15.45
N ARG A 88 3.82 34.11 15.70
CA ARG A 88 4.65 34.73 16.74
C ARG A 88 4.84 36.22 16.49
N GLY A 89 5.13 36.61 15.25
CA GLY A 89 5.23 38.02 14.85
C GLY A 89 3.95 38.81 15.15
N PHE A 90 2.79 38.29 14.74
CA PHE A 90 1.50 38.94 15.02
C PHE A 90 1.21 39.07 16.52
N LYS A 91 1.51 38.04 17.32
CA LYS A 91 1.34 38.10 18.78
C LYS A 91 2.21 39.18 19.42
N ASN A 92 3.44 39.36 18.94
CA ASN A 92 4.32 40.42 19.42
C ASN A 92 3.77 41.81 19.07
N LEU A 93 3.33 42.01 17.82
CA LEU A 93 2.70 43.26 17.39
C LEU A 93 1.44 43.59 18.21
N GLN A 94 0.61 42.59 18.49
CA GLN A 94 -0.59 42.75 19.31
C GLN A 94 -0.24 43.22 20.73
N LYS A 95 0.79 42.64 21.35
CA LYS A 95 1.28 43.08 22.67
C LYS A 95 1.75 44.53 22.65
N SER A 96 2.53 44.92 21.64
CA SER A 96 3.01 46.30 21.50
C SER A 96 1.86 47.29 21.32
N LEU A 97 0.84 46.93 20.55
CA LEU A 97 -0.37 47.74 20.38
C LEU A 97 -1.14 47.95 21.68
N VAL A 98 -1.27 46.90 22.51
CA VAL A 98 -1.92 47.00 23.83
C VAL A 98 -1.13 47.97 24.72
N TYR A 99 0.19 47.81 24.78
CA TYR A 99 1.06 48.69 25.58
C TYR A 99 0.93 50.16 25.16
N LEU A 100 0.96 50.45 23.85
CA LEU A 100 0.80 51.81 23.34
C LEU A 100 -0.57 52.40 23.68
N LYS A 101 -1.64 51.60 23.57
CA LYS A 101 -3.00 52.06 23.90
C LYS A 101 -3.14 52.42 25.38
N GLU A 102 -2.51 51.66 26.26
CA GLU A 102 -2.46 51.96 27.70
C GLU A 102 -1.74 53.27 27.99
N HIS A 103 -0.69 53.60 27.24
CA HIS A 103 0.08 54.84 27.46
C HIS A 103 -0.56 56.08 26.81
N ILE A 104 -1.38 55.91 25.77
CA ILE A 104 -2.08 57.02 25.10
C ILE A 104 -3.34 57.45 25.88
N ASN A 105 -3.95 56.57 26.67
CA ASN A 105 -5.17 56.84 27.45
C ASN A 105 -4.92 57.44 28.85
N VAL A 106 -3.69 57.89 29.14
CA VAL A 106 -3.27 58.39 30.47
C VAL A 106 -3.14 59.93 30.51
N ASP A 107 -3.42 60.62 29.41
CA ASP A 107 -3.63 62.09 29.34
C ASP A 107 -5.13 62.43 29.18
#